data_AF-A0A960FYG0-F1
#
_entry.id   AF-A0A960FYG0-F1
#
_cell.length_a   1.000
_cell.length_b   1.000
_cell.length_c   1.000
_cell.angle_alpha   90.00
_cell.angle_beta   90.00
_cell.angle_gamma   90.00
#
_symmetry.space_group_name_H-M   'P 1'
#
loop_
_entity.id
_entity.type
_entity.pdbx_description
1 polymer ?
#
loop_
_entity_poly.entity_id
_entity_poly.type
_entity_poly.pdbx_seq_one_letter_code
_entity_poly.pdbx_strand_id
1 'polypeptide(L)'
;AIIDAYWLVRLSRERRPESTAYDLLEVDHDDAFLQHFLGVHGEDTKKHFPDFDPEAASRSNVLVMRGDEAVGVVTIADIRDGTADISLDYVTERFRDFTPGTFVYQDSGMFERLGVQRIKAPASAGEHYLKRMGFRDAGGTWIREVAPSGPPAQ
;
A
#
# COMPACT_ATOMS: atom_id res chain seq x y z
N ALA A 1 -22.48 -30.53 11.77
CA ALA A 1 -21.48 -31.07 12.70
C ALA A 1 -20.18 -31.49 11.99
N ILE A 2 -20.17 -32.49 11.11
CA ILE A 2 -18.93 -32.93 10.42
C ILE A 2 -18.44 -31.90 9.39
N ILE A 3 -19.37 -31.24 8.69
CA ILE A 3 -19.06 -30.15 7.76
C ILE A 3 -18.42 -28.96 8.48
N ASP A 4 -18.92 -28.61 9.68
CA ASP A 4 -18.37 -27.51 10.48
C ASP A 4 -16.95 -27.84 10.96
N ALA A 5 -16.72 -29.07 11.43
CA ALA A 5 -15.39 -29.53 11.82
C ALA A 5 -14.42 -29.57 10.63
N TYR A 6 -14.89 -30.00 9.45
CA TYR A 6 -14.11 -29.98 8.22
C TYR A 6 -13.74 -28.55 7.80
N TRP A 7 -14.68 -27.59 7.84
CA TRP A 7 -14.41 -26.18 7.54
C TRP A 7 -13.51 -25.52 8.58
N LEU A 8 -13.66 -25.82 9.87
CA LEU A 8 -12.78 -25.31 10.93
C LEU A 8 -11.36 -25.87 10.81
N VAL A 9 -11.20 -27.15 10.47
CA VAL A 9 -9.90 -27.77 10.23
C VAL A 9 -9.27 -27.23 8.94
N ARG A 10 -10.07 -26.95 7.91
CA ARG A 10 -9.61 -26.32 6.67
C ARG A 10 -9.15 -24.87 6.89
N LEU A 11 -9.95 -24.05 7.57
CA LEU A 11 -9.63 -22.66 7.92
C LEU A 11 -8.43 -22.54 8.88
N SER A 12 -8.25 -23.51 9.78
CA SER A 12 -7.09 -23.54 10.67
C SER A 12 -5.81 -24.01 9.97
N ARG A 13 -5.91 -24.81 8.90
CA ARG A 13 -4.79 -25.20 8.02
C ARG A 13 -4.46 -24.14 6.98
N GLU A 14 -5.43 -23.33 6.59
CA GLU A 14 -5.28 -22.13 5.74
C GLU A 14 -4.84 -20.90 6.56
N ARG A 15 -4.47 -21.06 7.85
CA ARG A 15 -3.69 -20.06 8.59
C ARG A 15 -2.36 -19.86 7.87
N ARG A 16 -2.42 -18.96 6.89
CA ARG A 16 -1.29 -18.39 6.20
C ARG A 16 -0.28 -17.93 7.26
N PRO A 17 1.03 -18.20 7.07
CA PRO A 17 2.05 -17.70 7.98
C PRO A 17 1.88 -16.19 8.20
N GLU A 18 2.29 -15.65 9.36
CA GLU A 18 2.12 -14.22 9.66
C GLU A 18 2.73 -13.28 8.60
N SER A 19 3.67 -13.79 7.80
CA SER A 19 4.24 -13.16 6.60
C SER A 19 3.27 -12.99 5.41
N THR A 20 2.00 -13.34 5.57
CA THR A 20 0.94 -13.29 4.53
C THR A 20 -0.29 -12.53 5.01
N ALA A 21 -0.13 -11.64 6.01
CA ALA A 21 -1.23 -10.88 6.58
C ALA A 21 -1.86 -9.90 5.58
N TYR A 22 -1.13 -9.50 4.54
CA TYR A 22 -1.59 -8.54 3.54
C TYR A 22 -1.35 -9.06 2.13
N ASP A 23 -2.24 -8.67 1.22
CA ASP A 23 -2.14 -8.90 -0.22
C ASP A 23 -2.27 -7.54 -0.95
N LEU A 24 -1.71 -7.44 -2.15
CA LEU A 24 -1.82 -6.24 -2.99
C LEU A 24 -2.66 -6.54 -4.23
N LEU A 25 -3.65 -5.71 -4.50
CA LEU A 25 -4.49 -5.81 -5.69
C LEU A 25 -4.35 -4.54 -6.52
N GLU A 26 -3.71 -4.65 -7.68
CA GLU A 26 -3.67 -3.58 -8.68
C GLU A 26 -5.07 -3.39 -9.28
N VAL A 27 -5.50 -2.15 -9.35
CA VAL A 27 -6.80 -1.75 -9.91
C VAL A 27 -6.62 -0.55 -10.82
N ASP A 28 -7.48 -0.46 -11.82
CA ASP A 28 -7.54 0.71 -12.68
C ASP A 28 -8.10 1.92 -11.92
N HIS A 29 -7.80 3.12 -12.42
CA HIS A 29 -8.26 4.37 -11.80
C HIS A 29 -9.79 4.49 -11.77
N ASP A 30 -10.49 3.92 -12.75
CA ASP A 30 -11.95 3.91 -12.85
C ASP A 30 -12.60 2.65 -12.25
N ASP A 31 -11.84 1.83 -11.51
CA ASP A 31 -12.38 0.65 -10.84
C ASP A 31 -13.49 1.03 -9.84
N ALA A 32 -14.64 0.36 -9.97
CA ALA A 32 -15.82 0.69 -9.19
C ALA A 32 -15.63 0.49 -7.67
N PHE A 33 -14.81 -0.49 -7.26
CA PHE A 33 -14.54 -0.73 -5.85
C PHE A 33 -13.56 0.30 -5.29
N LEU A 34 -12.52 0.67 -6.04
CA LEU A 34 -11.63 1.78 -5.68
C LEU A 34 -12.40 3.08 -5.46
N GLN A 35 -13.26 3.44 -6.42
CA GLN A 35 -14.08 4.65 -6.36
C GLN A 35 -15.02 4.64 -5.15
N HIS A 36 -15.63 3.48 -4.87
CA HIS A 36 -16.44 3.30 -3.67
C HIS A 36 -15.60 3.47 -2.38
N PHE A 37 -14.44 2.84 -2.30
CA PHE A 37 -13.55 2.89 -1.13
C PHE A 37 -13.08 4.33 -0.84
N LEU A 38 -12.61 5.05 -1.87
CA LEU A 38 -12.23 6.46 -1.76
C LEU A 38 -13.43 7.36 -1.41
N GLY A 39 -14.63 7.05 -1.90
CA GLY A 39 -15.85 7.76 -1.53
C GLY A 39 -16.24 7.58 -0.06
N VAL A 40 -16.16 6.35 0.45
CA VAL A 40 -16.44 6.03 1.87
C VAL A 40 -15.43 6.69 2.80
N HIS A 41 -14.16 6.69 2.43
CA HIS A 41 -13.06 7.24 3.23
C HIS A 41 -12.64 8.65 2.83
N GLY A 42 -13.44 9.35 2.02
CA GLY A 42 -13.05 10.62 1.38
C GLY A 42 -12.79 11.75 2.36
N GLU A 43 -13.60 11.88 3.40
CA GLU A 43 -13.41 12.92 4.44
C GLU A 43 -12.09 12.74 5.21
N ASP A 44 -11.77 11.49 5.58
CA ASP A 44 -10.54 11.17 6.31
C ASP A 44 -9.31 11.27 5.38
N THR A 45 -9.46 10.83 4.13
CA THR A 45 -8.45 10.99 3.07
C THR A 45 -8.13 12.47 2.87
N LYS A 46 -9.14 13.33 2.70
CA LYS A 46 -8.96 14.77 2.50
C LYS A 46 -8.33 15.47 3.71
N LYS A 47 -8.66 15.02 4.92
CA LYS A 47 -8.07 15.54 6.16
C LYS A 47 -6.57 15.24 6.24
N HIS A 48 -6.15 14.05 5.83
CA HIS A 48 -4.77 13.59 5.97
C HIS A 48 -3.91 13.81 4.71
N PHE A 49 -4.52 13.87 3.53
CA PHE A 49 -3.91 14.06 2.23
C PHE A 49 -4.67 15.15 1.46
N PRO A 50 -4.62 16.42 1.90
CA PRO A 50 -5.41 17.50 1.30
C PRO A 50 -5.04 17.80 -0.17
N ASP A 51 -3.82 17.44 -0.57
CA ASP A 51 -3.31 17.63 -1.93
C ASP A 51 -3.62 16.45 -2.86
N PHE A 52 -4.22 15.38 -2.35
CA PHE A 52 -4.62 14.23 -3.16
C PHE A 52 -5.90 14.55 -3.93
N ASP A 53 -5.86 14.33 -5.24
CA ASP A 53 -7.02 14.44 -6.13
C ASP A 53 -7.38 13.04 -6.66
N PRO A 54 -8.53 12.47 -6.25
CA PRO A 54 -8.96 11.14 -6.69
C PRO A 54 -9.35 11.07 -8.17
N GLU A 55 -9.56 12.20 -8.85
CA GLU A 55 -9.88 12.28 -10.28
C GLU A 55 -8.63 12.52 -11.14
N ALA A 56 -7.48 12.81 -10.52
CA ALA A 56 -6.24 12.98 -11.24
C ALA A 56 -5.78 11.63 -11.84
N ALA A 57 -5.32 11.69 -13.08
CA ALA A 57 -4.73 10.53 -13.73
C ALA A 57 -3.58 9.97 -12.88
N SER A 58 -3.60 8.66 -12.68
CA SER A 58 -2.61 7.92 -11.91
C SER A 58 -1.97 6.84 -12.77
N ARG A 59 -0.71 6.54 -12.50
CA ARG A 59 0.02 5.48 -13.20
C ARG A 59 -0.40 4.10 -12.72
N SER A 60 -0.73 3.98 -11.43
CA SER A 60 -1.15 2.74 -10.79
C SER A 60 -1.90 3.03 -9.50
N ASN A 61 -2.94 2.24 -9.21
CA ASN A 61 -3.62 2.20 -7.91
C ASN A 61 -3.52 0.79 -7.35
N VAL A 62 -3.22 0.68 -6.06
CA VAL A 62 -3.02 -0.61 -5.40
C VAL A 62 -3.81 -0.64 -4.10
N LEU A 63 -4.81 -1.50 -4.04
CA LEU A 63 -5.52 -1.79 -2.81
C LEU A 63 -4.65 -2.69 -1.92
N VAL A 64 -4.54 -2.30 -0.65
CA VAL A 64 -3.92 -3.12 0.38
C VAL A 64 -5.03 -3.93 1.04
N MET A 65 -4.97 -5.24 0.87
CA MET A 65 -5.97 -6.19 1.35
C MET A 65 -5.50 -6.90 2.60
N ARG A 66 -6.40 -7.19 3.54
CA ARG A 66 -6.19 -8.13 4.64
C ARG A 66 -7.29 -9.18 4.60
N GLY A 67 -6.97 -10.37 4.07
CA GLY A 67 -8.02 -11.34 3.75
C GLY A 67 -8.91 -10.82 2.62
N ASP A 68 -10.20 -10.69 2.87
CA ASP A 68 -11.21 -10.18 1.93
C ASP A 68 -11.53 -8.68 2.11
N GLU A 69 -10.87 -8.01 3.05
CA GLU A 69 -11.10 -6.61 3.37
C GLU A 69 -10.03 -5.70 2.76
N ALA A 70 -10.44 -4.65 2.05
CA ALA A 70 -9.55 -3.55 1.68
C ALA A 70 -9.30 -2.67 2.91
N VAL A 71 -8.05 -2.61 3.36
CA VAL A 71 -7.65 -1.87 4.56
C VAL A 71 -6.93 -0.56 4.25
N GLY A 72 -6.55 -0.35 2.99
CA GLY A 72 -5.86 0.84 2.52
C GLY A 72 -5.70 0.87 1.00
N VAL A 73 -5.13 1.96 0.50
CA VAL A 73 -4.81 2.17 -0.91
C VAL A 73 -3.51 2.97 -1.03
N VAL A 74 -2.69 2.58 -2.00
CA VAL A 74 -1.52 3.33 -2.44
C VAL A 74 -1.74 3.76 -3.88
N THR A 75 -1.63 5.06 -4.14
CA THR A 75 -1.71 5.62 -5.50
C THR A 75 -0.35 6.14 -5.93
N ILE A 76 0.11 5.65 -7.08
CA ILE A 76 1.32 6.13 -7.75
C ILE A 76 0.86 7.09 -8.84
N ALA A 77 1.12 8.37 -8.66
CA ALA A 77 0.80 9.39 -9.65
C ALA A 77 1.60 9.17 -10.94
N ASP A 78 2.89 8.90 -10.81
CA ASP A 78 3.78 8.72 -11.94
C ASP A 78 5.01 7.86 -11.60
N ILE A 79 5.64 7.29 -12.62
CA ILE A 79 6.95 6.64 -12.53
C ILE A 79 7.84 7.24 -13.63
N ARG A 80 8.85 8.02 -13.25
CA ARG A 80 9.81 8.66 -14.16
C ARG A 80 11.24 8.46 -13.67
N ASP A 81 12.14 8.14 -14.59
CA ASP A 81 13.57 7.95 -14.31
C ASP A 81 13.84 7.00 -13.12
N GLY A 82 13.05 5.92 -13.04
CA GLY A 82 13.12 4.95 -11.94
C GLY A 82 12.61 5.48 -10.59
N THR A 83 11.95 6.63 -10.56
CA THR A 83 11.36 7.23 -9.35
C THR A 83 9.84 7.14 -9.41
N ALA A 84 9.21 6.49 -8.43
CA ALA A 84 7.76 6.49 -8.23
C ALA A 84 7.35 7.69 -7.37
N ASP A 85 6.39 8.49 -7.83
CA ASP A 85 5.78 9.57 -7.05
C ASP A 85 4.46 9.09 -6.45
N ILE A 86 4.43 8.90 -5.13
CA ILE A 86 3.25 8.49 -4.39
C ILE A 86 2.39 9.73 -4.14
N SER A 87 1.15 9.71 -4.59
CA SER A 87 0.17 10.76 -4.27
C SER A 87 -0.72 10.40 -3.09
N LEU A 88 -0.87 9.10 -2.80
CA LEU A 88 -1.67 8.61 -1.69
C LEU A 88 -1.05 7.36 -1.07
N ASP A 89 -0.98 7.34 0.26
CA ASP A 89 -0.67 6.15 1.08
C ASP A 89 -1.66 6.12 2.24
N TYR A 90 -2.90 5.75 1.93
CA TYR A 90 -4.01 5.80 2.86
C TYR A 90 -4.25 4.43 3.48
N VAL A 91 -4.39 4.42 4.80
CA VAL A 91 -4.81 3.25 5.56
C VAL A 91 -5.97 3.67 6.46
N THR A 92 -7.02 2.86 6.45
CA THR A 92 -8.20 3.07 7.30
C THR A 92 -7.81 3.20 8.77
N GLU A 93 -8.57 3.98 9.54
CA GLU A 93 -8.27 4.29 10.95
C GLU A 93 -8.02 3.03 11.78
N ARG A 94 -8.82 1.98 11.58
CA ARG A 94 -8.70 0.69 12.29
C ARG A 94 -7.36 -0.01 12.06
N PHE A 95 -6.70 0.25 10.93
CA PHE A 95 -5.48 -0.44 10.52
C PHE A 95 -4.22 0.43 10.54
N ARG A 96 -4.36 1.73 10.82
CA ARG A 96 -3.28 2.72 10.72
C ARG A 96 -2.10 2.44 11.66
N ASP A 97 -2.38 1.91 12.84
CA ASP A 97 -1.36 1.57 13.84
C ASP A 97 -0.75 0.16 13.66
N PHE A 98 -1.17 -0.57 12.62
CA PHE A 98 -0.61 -1.88 12.26
C PHE A 98 0.57 -1.72 11.28
N THR A 99 0.90 -2.79 10.55
CA THR A 99 2.06 -2.85 9.65
C THR A 99 1.76 -2.83 8.13
N PRO A 100 0.62 -2.32 7.61
CA PRO A 100 0.39 -2.32 6.17
C PRO A 100 1.42 -1.47 5.42
N GLY A 101 1.85 -0.33 5.98
CA GLY A 101 2.92 0.49 5.38
C GLY A 101 4.27 -0.23 5.31
N THR A 102 4.64 -0.98 6.36
CA THR A 102 5.84 -1.82 6.33
C THR A 102 5.76 -2.83 5.20
N PHE A 103 4.63 -3.52 5.08
CA PHE A 103 4.42 -4.49 4.02
C PHE A 103 4.55 -3.85 2.63
N VAL A 104 3.88 -2.71 2.39
CA VAL A 104 3.94 -1.98 1.12
C VAL A 104 5.38 -1.63 0.73
N TYR A 105 6.16 -1.01 1.62
CA TYR A 105 7.47 -0.47 1.28
C TYR A 105 8.65 -1.43 1.47
N GLN A 106 8.47 -2.55 2.17
CA GLN A 106 9.56 -3.46 2.54
C GLN A 106 9.34 -4.88 2.04
N ASP A 107 8.16 -5.46 2.33
CA ASP A 107 7.98 -6.90 2.20
C ASP A 107 7.27 -7.31 0.90
N SER A 108 6.52 -6.40 0.28
CA SER A 108 5.66 -6.72 -0.88
C SER A 108 6.43 -6.94 -2.20
N GLY A 109 7.65 -6.43 -2.32
CA GLY A 109 8.44 -6.40 -3.56
C GLY A 109 7.75 -5.62 -4.71
N MET A 110 6.69 -4.85 -4.44
CA MET A 110 5.89 -4.16 -5.47
C MET A 110 6.75 -3.21 -6.31
N PHE A 111 7.51 -2.34 -5.64
CA PHE A 111 8.31 -1.31 -6.31
C PHE A 111 9.45 -1.91 -7.15
N GLU A 112 10.06 -3.00 -6.68
CA GLU A 112 11.07 -3.73 -7.45
C GLU A 112 10.49 -4.30 -8.75
N ARG A 113 9.29 -4.93 -8.69
CA ARG A 113 8.60 -5.46 -9.88
C ARG A 113 8.22 -4.36 -10.88
N LEU A 114 7.95 -3.15 -10.39
CA LEU A 114 7.69 -1.97 -11.22
C LEU A 114 8.97 -1.32 -11.78
N GLY A 115 10.16 -1.87 -11.48
CA GLY A 115 11.44 -1.30 -11.93
C GLY A 115 11.80 0.03 -11.25
N VAL A 116 11.18 0.30 -10.10
CA VAL A 116 11.39 1.52 -9.32
C VAL A 116 12.64 1.37 -8.47
N GLN A 117 13.52 2.37 -8.55
CA GLN A 117 14.75 2.49 -7.77
C GLN A 117 14.57 3.44 -6.59
N ARG A 118 13.66 4.41 -6.72
CA ARG A 118 13.41 5.44 -5.71
C ARG A 118 11.91 5.70 -5.55
N ILE A 119 11.49 5.94 -4.32
CA ILE A 119 10.11 6.31 -4.00
C ILE A 119 10.14 7.71 -3.42
N LYS A 120 9.29 8.57 -3.96
CA LYS A 120 8.97 9.89 -3.43
C LYS A 120 7.59 9.83 -2.78
N ALA A 121 7.49 10.34 -1.56
CA ALA A 121 6.25 10.36 -0.79
C ALA A 121 5.87 11.79 -0.37
N PRO A 122 4.57 12.08 -0.18
CA PRO A 122 4.13 13.39 0.23
C PRO A 122 4.36 13.57 1.74
N ALA A 123 4.72 14.78 2.16
CA ALA A 123 4.95 15.09 3.58
C ALA A 123 3.69 14.90 4.45
N SER A 124 2.51 14.96 3.84
CA SER A 124 1.21 14.73 4.45
C SER A 124 1.04 13.33 5.06
N ALA A 125 1.81 12.33 4.60
CA ALA A 125 1.88 11.01 5.23
C ALA A 125 2.45 11.03 6.66
N GLY A 126 3.08 12.14 7.06
CA GLY A 126 3.57 12.38 8.42
C GLY A 126 5.04 11.99 8.62
N GLU A 127 5.86 12.93 9.10
CA GLU A 127 7.31 12.77 9.17
C GLU A 127 7.77 11.57 10.00
N HIS A 128 7.12 11.31 11.14
CA HIS A 128 7.50 10.20 12.02
C HIS A 128 7.23 8.84 11.37
N TYR A 129 6.12 8.75 10.61
CA TYR A 129 5.80 7.57 9.82
C TYR A 129 6.81 7.39 8.69
N LEU A 130 7.08 8.44 7.92
CA LEU A 130 8.03 8.41 6.80
C LEU A 130 9.43 7.98 7.24
N LYS A 131 9.95 8.54 8.35
CA LYS A 131 11.24 8.11 8.93
C LYS A 131 11.24 6.64 9.33
N ARG A 132 10.16 6.14 9.95
CA ARG A 132 10.01 4.72 10.32
C ARG A 132 9.98 3.82 9.09
N MET A 133 9.35 4.30 8.01
CA MET A 133 9.35 3.67 6.70
C MET A 133 10.64 3.94 5.92
N GLY A 134 11.74 4.38 6.55
CA GLY A 134 13.04 4.52 5.89
C GLY A 134 13.16 5.66 4.88
N PHE A 135 12.16 6.54 4.79
CA PHE A 135 12.26 7.76 4.00
C PHE A 135 13.16 8.78 4.71
N ARG A 136 13.81 9.60 3.89
CA ARG A 136 14.67 10.70 4.33
C ARG A 136 14.17 11.99 3.70
N ASP A 137 14.19 13.07 4.46
CA ASP A 137 13.92 14.40 3.93
C ASP A 137 15.09 14.82 3.01
N ALA A 138 14.73 15.24 1.79
CA ALA A 138 15.62 15.71 0.74
C ALA A 138 15.21 17.12 0.29
N GLY A 139 14.98 18.02 1.25
CA GLY A 139 14.68 19.43 0.98
C GLY A 139 13.19 19.70 0.75
N GLY A 140 12.33 19.15 1.61
CA GLY A 140 10.87 19.27 1.51
C GLY A 140 10.21 18.17 0.67
N THR A 141 10.99 17.15 0.29
CA THR A 141 10.52 15.95 -0.40
C THR A 141 11.04 14.72 0.33
N TRP A 142 10.18 13.74 0.58
CA TRP A 142 10.57 12.52 1.27
C TRP A 142 10.95 11.43 0.29
N ILE A 143 12.16 10.90 0.44
CA ILE A 143 12.76 9.95 -0.51
C ILE A 143 13.16 8.66 0.21
N ARG A 144 12.81 7.51 -0.40
CA ARG A 144 13.27 6.17 -0.01
C ARG A 144 13.90 5.49 -1.21
N GLU A 145 15.08 4.89 -1.03
CA GLU A 145 15.69 4.03 -2.05
C GLU A 145 15.09 2.62 -1.96
N VAL A 146 14.82 2.02 -3.11
CA VAL A 146 14.37 0.63 -3.23
C VAL A 146 15.63 -0.23 -3.30
N ALA A 147 15.83 -1.09 -2.30
CA ALA A 147 16.94 -2.03 -2.35
C ALA A 147 16.73 -2.96 -3.55
N PRO A 148 17.77 -3.26 -4.34
CA PRO A 148 17.64 -4.31 -5.34
C PRO A 148 17.48 -5.64 -4.60
N SER A 149 16.37 -6.34 -4.83
CA SER A 149 16.27 -7.76 -4.49
C SER A 149 17.46 -8.48 -5.11
N GLY A 150 18.31 -9.10 -4.28
CA GLY A 150 19.38 -9.98 -4.75
C GLY A 150 18.81 -11.08 -5.67
N PRO A 151 19.64 -11.72 -6.52
CA PRO A 151 19.14 -12.67 -7.51
C PRO A 151 18.30 -13.77 -6.83
N PRO A 152 17.24 -14.28 -7.49
CA PRO A 152 16.41 -15.33 -6.94
C PRO A 152 17.32 -16.51 -6.55
N ALA A 153 17.11 -17.04 -5.34
CA ALA A 153 17.79 -18.25 -4.90
C ALA A 153 17.56 -19.35 -5.95
N GLN A 154 18.65 -19.85 -6.51
CA GLN A 154 18.68 -20.92 -7.51
C GLN A 154 18.16 -22.24 -6.93
#